data_AF-A0A8D1EWZ3-F1
#
_entry.id   AF-A0A8D1EWZ3-F1
#
_cell.length_a   1.000
_cell.length_b   1.000
_cell.length_c   1.000
_cell.angle_alpha   90.00
_cell.angle_beta   90.00
_cell.angle_gamma   90.00
#
_symmetry.space_group_name_H-M   'P 1'
#
loop_
_entity.id
_entity.type
_entity.pdbx_description
1 polymer ?
#
loop_
_entity_poly.entity_id
_entity_poly.type
_entity_poly.pdbx_seq_one_letter_code
_entity_poly.pdbx_strand_id
1 'polypeptide(L)'
;MTQLEELWKKMEGATHAVLREVRREGAPVEQSSDILTAILAVLTTRQNLRREWHARCQSRIARTLPVDQKPECRPYWEKDDPSMPLPFDLTDTVAELRGLLLEAKP
;
A
#
# COMPACT_ATOMS: atom_id res chain seq x y z
N MET A 1 3.71 6.57 -19.88
CA MET A 1 3.64 5.88 -18.57
C MET A 1 4.42 6.60 -17.47
N THR A 2 5.62 7.14 -17.75
CA THR A 2 6.49 7.82 -16.76
C THR A 2 5.79 8.87 -15.90
N GLN A 3 5.04 9.80 -16.50
CA GLN A 3 4.34 10.85 -15.75
C GLN A 3 3.32 10.28 -14.73
N LEU A 4 2.61 9.21 -15.09
CA LEU A 4 1.67 8.56 -14.19
C LEU A 4 2.40 7.90 -13.02
N GLU A 5 3.56 7.31 -13.26
CA GLU A 5 4.39 6.69 -12.22
C GLU A 5 4.97 7.75 -11.26
N GLU A 6 5.38 8.91 -11.77
CA GLU A 6 5.83 10.03 -10.93
C GLU A 6 4.71 10.58 -10.04
N LEU A 7 3.51 10.76 -10.60
CA LEU A 7 2.34 11.18 -9.83
C LEU A 7 1.93 10.12 -8.80
N TRP A 8 1.96 8.84 -9.19
CA TRP A 8 1.73 7.73 -8.28
C TRP A 8 2.73 7.69 -7.13
N LYS A 9 4.02 7.94 -7.39
CA LYS A 9 5.05 8.00 -6.34
C LYS A 9 4.77 9.13 -5.35
N LYS A 10 4.27 10.28 -5.80
CA LYS A 10 3.80 11.36 -4.90
C LYS A 10 2.60 10.91 -4.05
N MET A 11 1.68 10.11 -4.60
CA MET A 11 0.55 9.55 -3.84
C MET A 11 0.97 8.52 -2.78
N GLU A 12 2.05 7.76 -3.00
CA GLU A 12 2.65 6.93 -1.93
C GLU A 12 3.19 7.82 -0.79
N GLY A 13 3.80 8.97 -1.12
CA GLY A 13 4.19 9.99 -0.13
C GLY A 13 3.00 10.57 0.64
N ALA A 14 1.90 10.87 -0.05
CA ALA A 14 0.66 11.33 0.60
C ALA A 14 0.09 10.26 1.54
N THR A 15 0.09 8.99 1.11
CA THR A 15 -0.33 7.86 1.96
C THR A 15 0.55 7.77 3.21
N HIS A 16 1.87 7.90 3.07
CA HIS A 16 2.79 7.90 4.19
C HIS A 16 2.52 9.03 5.19
N ALA A 17 2.25 10.25 4.69
CA ALA A 17 1.92 11.39 5.54
C ALA A 17 0.63 11.15 6.36
N VAL A 18 -0.42 10.59 5.73
CA VAL A 18 -1.66 10.24 6.42
C VAL A 18 -1.41 9.19 7.51
N LEU A 19 -0.63 8.16 7.21
CA LEU A 19 -0.29 7.12 8.19
C LEU A 19 0.51 7.68 9.39
N ARG A 20 1.37 8.68 9.17
CA ARG A 20 2.05 9.38 10.27
C ARG A 20 1.09 10.18 11.15
N GLU A 21 0.09 10.83 10.56
CA GLU A 21 -0.91 11.59 11.31
C GLU A 21 -1.78 10.68 12.17
N VAL A 22 -2.22 9.54 11.64
CA VAL A 22 -2.98 8.53 12.40
C VAL A 22 -2.18 7.99 13.59
N ARG A 23 -0.87 7.82 13.44
CA ARG A 23 0.04 7.35 14.49
C ARG A 23 0.56 8.45 15.41
N ARG A 24 0.14 9.71 15.21
CA ARG A 24 0.69 10.83 15.98
C ARG A 24 0.23 10.73 17.43
N GLU A 25 1.20 10.64 18.34
CA GLU A 25 0.95 10.71 19.78
C GLU A 25 0.21 12.01 20.15
N GLY A 26 -0.83 11.90 20.99
CA GLY A 26 -1.64 13.04 21.43
C GLY A 26 -2.68 13.54 20.42
N ALA A 27 -2.88 12.87 19.28
CA ALA A 27 -4.02 13.16 18.40
C ALA A 27 -5.35 12.73 19.07
N PRO A 28 -6.45 13.49 18.88
CA PRO A 28 -7.76 13.09 19.37
C PRO A 28 -8.17 11.73 18.80
N VAL A 29 -8.53 10.77 19.65
CA VAL A 29 -8.88 9.40 19.26
C VAL A 29 -10.02 9.37 18.22
N GLU A 30 -11.03 10.23 18.38
CA GLU A 30 -12.15 10.36 17.44
C GLU A 30 -11.67 10.78 16.03
N GLN A 31 -10.81 11.80 15.94
CA GLN A 31 -10.28 12.26 14.66
C GLN A 31 -9.42 11.18 13.98
N SER A 32 -8.57 10.48 14.74
CA SER A 32 -7.78 9.36 14.22
C SER A 32 -8.66 8.19 13.76
N SER A 33 -9.74 7.91 14.49
CA SER A 33 -10.72 6.87 14.14
C SER A 33 -11.49 7.17 12.85
N ASP A 34 -11.87 8.43 12.64
CA ASP A 34 -12.53 8.88 11.40
C ASP A 34 -11.61 8.73 10.19
N ILE A 35 -10.35 9.16 10.32
CA ILE A 35 -9.33 8.99 9.27
C ILE A 35 -9.11 7.50 8.99
N LEU A 36 -8.94 6.69 10.03
CA LEU A 36 -8.76 5.23 9.92
C LEU A 36 -9.92 4.59 9.15
N THR A 37 -11.15 4.93 9.51
CA THR A 37 -12.36 4.41 8.86
C THR A 37 -12.39 4.78 7.37
N ALA A 38 -11.99 5.99 7.02
CA ALA A 38 -11.96 6.45 5.63
C ALA A 38 -10.89 5.73 4.78
N ILE A 39 -9.70 5.48 5.33
CA ILE A 39 -8.56 4.97 4.54
C ILE A 39 -8.44 3.44 4.54
N LEU A 40 -8.96 2.75 5.56
CA LEU A 40 -8.72 1.32 5.76
C LEU A 40 -9.25 0.47 4.60
N ALA A 41 -10.42 0.82 4.06
CA ALA A 41 -11.01 0.12 2.93
C ALA A 41 -10.10 0.23 1.68
N VAL A 42 -9.59 1.42 1.40
CA VAL A 42 -8.74 1.67 0.22
C VAL A 42 -7.38 0.99 0.36
N LEU A 43 -6.77 0.99 1.54
CA LEU A 43 -5.50 0.30 1.79
C LEU A 43 -5.64 -1.24 1.74
N THR A 44 -6.76 -1.77 2.25
CA THR A 44 -7.07 -3.20 2.14
C THR A 44 -7.20 -3.62 0.66
N THR A 45 -7.96 -2.84 -0.13
CA THR A 45 -8.10 -3.09 -1.57
C THR A 45 -6.76 -2.98 -2.28
N ARG A 46 -5.94 -1.97 -1.97
CA ARG A 46 -4.59 -1.82 -2.54
C ARG A 46 -3.73 -3.05 -2.26
N GLN A 47 -3.72 -3.57 -1.04
CA GLN A 47 -2.97 -4.76 -0.67
C GLN A 47 -3.42 -6.02 -1.41
N ASN A 48 -4.74 -6.19 -1.57
CA ASN A 48 -5.29 -7.34 -2.29
C ASN A 48 -4.94 -7.29 -3.78
N LEU A 49 -5.11 -6.12 -4.40
CA LEU A 49 -4.76 -5.92 -5.81
C LEU A 49 -3.26 -6.07 -6.07
N ARG A 50 -2.39 -5.53 -5.19
CA ARG A 50 -0.93 -5.75 -5.29
C ARG A 50 -0.58 -7.23 -5.31
N ARG A 51 -1.16 -8.03 -4.41
CA ARG A 51 -0.98 -9.49 -4.38
C ARG A 51 -1.50 -10.19 -5.64
N GLU A 52 -2.70 -9.83 -6.09
CA GLU A 52 -3.29 -10.39 -7.31
C GLU A 52 -2.42 -10.13 -8.55
N TRP A 53 -2.02 -8.87 -8.76
CA TRP A 53 -1.19 -8.47 -9.89
C TRP A 53 0.19 -9.11 -9.84
N HIS A 54 0.82 -9.14 -8.67
CA HIS A 54 2.11 -9.81 -8.49
C HIS A 54 2.02 -11.31 -8.82
N ALA A 55 0.99 -12.01 -8.35
CA ALA A 55 0.76 -13.41 -8.69
C ALA A 55 0.50 -13.62 -10.18
N ARG A 56 -0.27 -12.72 -10.82
CA ARG A 56 -0.56 -12.77 -12.26
C ARG A 56 0.70 -12.62 -13.11
N CYS A 57 1.55 -11.63 -12.79
CA CYS A 57 2.84 -11.42 -13.45
C CYS A 57 3.78 -12.62 -13.31
N GLN A 58 3.69 -13.35 -12.19
CA GLN A 58 4.55 -14.50 -11.91
C GLN A 58 3.93 -15.86 -12.22
N SER A 59 2.74 -15.90 -12.83
CA SER A 59 2.03 -17.14 -13.14
C SER A 59 2.84 -18.06 -14.07
N ARG A 60 2.59 -19.38 -14.00
CA ARG A 60 3.31 -20.36 -14.83
C ARG A 60 3.24 -20.02 -16.32
N ILE A 61 2.07 -19.60 -16.79
CA ILE A 61 1.86 -19.21 -18.19
C ILE A 61 2.60 -17.91 -18.55
N ALA A 62 2.65 -16.93 -17.66
CA ALA A 62 3.40 -15.71 -17.88
C ALA A 62 4.90 -15.99 -18.05
N ARG A 63 5.44 -16.95 -17.29
CA ARG A 63 6.87 -17.32 -17.34
C ARG A 63 7.28 -18.00 -18.66
N THR A 64 6.35 -18.62 -19.38
CA THR A 64 6.63 -19.28 -20.67
C THR A 64 6.61 -18.32 -21.85
N LEU A 65 6.20 -17.06 -21.65
CA LEU A 65 6.15 -16.08 -22.72
C LEU A 65 7.57 -15.71 -23.22
N PRO A 66 7.69 -15.35 -24.52
CA PRO A 66 8.90 -14.73 -25.07
C PRO A 66 9.38 -13.54 -24.24
N VAL A 67 10.68 -13.27 -24.25
CA VAL A 67 11.32 -12.24 -23.40
C VAL A 67 10.71 -10.85 -23.64
N ASP A 68 10.39 -10.52 -24.89
CA ASP A 68 9.75 -9.28 -25.33
C ASP A 68 8.27 -9.16 -24.92
N GLN A 69 7.67 -10.23 -24.40
CA GLN A 69 6.27 -10.30 -23.98
C GLN A 69 6.12 -10.62 -22.49
N LYS A 70 7.23 -10.81 -21.76
CA LYS A 70 7.17 -11.12 -20.33
C LYS A 70 6.50 -9.96 -19.58
N PRO A 71 5.48 -10.22 -18.76
CA PRO A 71 4.84 -9.17 -17.99
C PRO A 71 5.83 -8.62 -16.95
N GLU A 72 5.99 -7.31 -16.94
CA GLU A 72 6.75 -6.60 -15.92
C GLU A 72 5.81 -6.25 -14.76
N CYS A 73 6.13 -6.73 -13.55
CA CYS A 73 5.40 -6.32 -12.35
C CYS A 73 5.89 -4.93 -11.92
N ARG A 74 5.37 -3.88 -12.57
CA ARG A 74 5.79 -2.49 -12.35
C ARG A 74 4.61 -1.61 -11.92
N PRO A 75 4.77 -0.76 -10.89
CA PRO A 75 5.94 -0.60 -10.03
C PRO A 75 6.07 -1.73 -8.98
N TYR A 76 7.31 -2.09 -8.64
CA TYR A 76 7.68 -3.03 -7.57
C TYR A 76 8.98 -2.56 -6.92
N TRP A 77 9.11 -2.80 -5.60
CA TRP A 77 10.31 -2.49 -4.84
C TRP A 77 10.44 -3.42 -3.65
N GLU A 78 11.67 -3.63 -3.22
CA GLU A 78 12.00 -4.46 -2.06
C GLU A 78 11.75 -3.70 -0.75
N LYS A 79 11.64 -4.44 0.35
CA LYS A 79 11.32 -3.89 1.69
C LYS A 79 12.31 -2.82 2.15
N ASP A 80 13.55 -2.91 1.70
CA ASP A 80 14.70 -2.09 2.06
C ASP A 80 15.02 -0.98 1.04
N ASP A 81 14.18 -0.76 0.02
CA ASP A 81 14.35 0.34 -0.93
C ASP A 81 14.16 1.71 -0.24
N PRO A 82 15.22 2.53 -0.08
CA PRO A 82 15.13 3.80 0.62
C PRO A 82 14.44 4.89 -0.21
N SER A 83 14.21 4.66 -1.49
CA SER A 83 13.55 5.62 -2.39
C SER A 83 12.03 5.60 -2.27
N MET A 84 11.47 4.63 -1.53
CA MET A 84 10.04 4.42 -1.35
C MET A 84 9.64 4.63 0.11
N PRO A 85 8.60 5.46 0.39
CA PRO A 85 8.24 5.82 1.76
C PRO A 85 7.40 4.75 2.48
N LEU A 86 6.90 3.75 1.74
CA LEU A 86 6.07 2.67 2.24
C LEU A 86 6.54 1.34 1.64
N PRO A 87 6.36 0.21 2.34
CA PRO A 87 6.63 -1.10 1.75
C PRO A 87 5.65 -1.41 0.62
N PHE A 88 6.08 -2.25 -0.32
CA PHE A 88 5.18 -2.79 -1.34
C PHE A 88 4.10 -3.67 -0.71
N ASP A 89 4.48 -4.52 0.24
CA ASP A 89 3.55 -5.31 1.04
C ASP A 89 2.99 -4.49 2.20
N LEU A 90 1.68 -4.23 2.18
CA LEU A 90 0.96 -3.46 3.19
C LEU A 90 0.29 -4.35 4.25
N THR A 91 0.56 -5.65 4.29
CA THR A 91 -0.09 -6.59 5.24
C THR A 91 0.02 -6.12 6.68
N ASP A 92 1.23 -5.80 7.14
CA ASP A 92 1.48 -5.36 8.51
C ASP A 92 0.81 -4.01 8.78
N THR A 93 0.86 -3.08 7.82
CA THR A 93 0.20 -1.78 7.93
C THR A 93 -1.32 -1.94 8.07
N VAL A 94 -1.95 -2.76 7.23
CA VAL A 94 -3.40 -2.99 7.30
C VAL A 94 -3.80 -3.68 8.62
N ALA A 95 -2.97 -4.61 9.12
CA ALA A 95 -3.22 -5.28 10.40
C ALA A 95 -3.14 -4.30 11.59
N GLU A 96 -2.11 -3.45 11.61
CA GLU A 96 -1.92 -2.41 12.62
C GLU A 96 -3.12 -1.44 12.66
N LEU A 97 -3.52 -0.89 11.51
CA LEU A 97 -4.62 0.07 11.43
C LEU A 97 -5.96 -0.54 11.88
N ARG A 98 -6.17 -1.83 11.64
CA ARG A 98 -7.35 -2.56 12.16
C ARG A 98 -7.30 -2.68 13.69
N GLY A 99 -6.13 -2.95 14.27
CA GLY A 99 -5.93 -2.97 15.71
C GLY A 99 -6.30 -1.63 16.34
N LEU A 100 -5.74 -0.53 15.82
CA LEU A 100 -6.03 0.82 16.30
C LEU A 100 -7.53 1.18 16.24
N LEU A 101 -8.21 0.78 15.16
CA LEU A 101 -9.65 1.03 15.02
C LEU A 101 -10.51 0.21 16.00
N LEU A 102 -10.02 -0.95 16.44
CA LEU A 102 -10.70 -1.77 17.45
C LEU A 102 -10.51 -1.19 18.86
N GLU A 103 -9.33 -0.65 19.17
CA GLU A 103 -9.04 0.02 20.44
C GLU A 103 -9.82 1.34 20.61
N ALA A 104 -10.13 2.01 19.50
CA ALA A 104 -10.91 3.26 19.50
C ALA A 104 -12.43 3.05 19.70
N LYS A 105 -12.93 1.81 19.70
CA LYS A 105 -14.36 1.54 19.96
C LYS A 105 -14.61 1.54 21.48
N PRO A 106 -15.64 2.26 21.95
CA PRO A 106 -16.01 2.31 23.37
C PRO A 106 -16.55 0.97 23.90
#